data_AF-A0A078JYX7-F1
#
_entry.id   AF-A0A078JYX7-F1
#
_cell.length_a   1.000
_cell.length_b   1.000
_cell.length_c   1.000
_cell.angle_alpha   90.00
_cell.angle_beta   90.00
_cell.angle_gamma   90.00
#
_symmetry.space_group_name_H-M   'P 1'
#
loop_
_entity.id
_entity.type
_entity.pdbx_description
1 polymer ?
#
loop_
_entity_poly.entity_id
_entity_poly.type
_entity_poly.pdbx_seq_one_letter_code
_entity_poly.pdbx_strand_id
1 'polypeptide(L)'
;MKLIDQRLRLTEVLLRCSVSVFALLALILMVTDTQVKRIFVVEKRAKYTDMKSLVFLVVANGIAAAYSSLQSVRCVAGSMKGSVLFSKPLAWAIFSVDQAMAYMSVAAIAAASESGVIGIRGEEKLQWMKVCNMYSKFCYQGAGVVASASIASIAMVFVSCISAFSLFRLYGATQRRLNLAVMK
;
A
#
# COMPACT_ATOMS: atom_id res chain seq x y z
N MET A 1 16.10 -10.49 -24.93
CA MET A 1 14.98 -10.87 -24.02
C MET A 1 15.40 -10.91 -22.55
N LYS A 2 16.47 -11.63 -22.17
CA LYS A 2 16.95 -11.74 -20.77
C LYS A 2 17.18 -10.40 -20.04
N LEU A 3 17.73 -9.38 -20.73
CA LEU A 3 17.95 -8.05 -20.15
C LEU A 3 16.65 -7.35 -19.72
N ILE A 4 15.58 -7.46 -20.51
CA ILE A 4 14.28 -6.85 -20.20
C ILE A 4 13.66 -7.51 -18.98
N ASP A 5 13.78 -8.84 -18.86
CA ASP A 5 13.29 -9.59 -17.70
C ASP A 5 14.02 -9.24 -16.40
N GLN A 6 15.33 -9.00 -16.50
CA GLN A 6 16.13 -8.58 -15.35
C GLN A 6 15.77 -7.15 -14.91
N ARG A 7 15.59 -6.23 -15.86
CA ARG A 7 15.16 -4.84 -15.56
C ARG A 7 13.78 -4.81 -14.93
N LEU A 8 12.81 -5.55 -15.47
CA LEU A 8 11.46 -5.64 -14.91
C LEU A 8 11.46 -6.17 -13.47
N ARG A 9 12.22 -7.23 -13.18
CA ARG A 9 12.34 -7.77 -11.81
C ARG A 9 12.99 -6.78 -10.86
N LEU A 10 14.04 -6.10 -11.30
CA LEU A 10 14.71 -5.09 -10.49
C LEU A 10 13.76 -3.94 -10.17
N THR A 11 13.02 -3.46 -11.16
CA THR A 11 11.97 -2.45 -10.97
C THR A 11 10.89 -2.93 -10.01
N GLU A 12 10.36 -4.14 -10.17
CA GLU A 12 9.35 -4.72 -9.27
C GLU A 12 9.85 -4.80 -7.81
N VAL A 13 11.08 -5.24 -7.59
CA VAL A 13 11.68 -5.31 -6.24
C VAL A 13 11.88 -3.91 -5.66
N LEU A 14 12.39 -2.95 -6.44
CA LEU A 14 12.57 -1.57 -5.99
C LEU A 14 11.24 -0.93 -5.59
N LEU A 15 10.18 -1.15 -6.38
CA LEU A 15 8.85 -0.67 -6.06
C LEU A 15 8.31 -1.33 -4.79
N ARG A 16 8.46 -2.65 -4.61
CA ARG A 16 8.01 -3.30 -3.37
C ARG A 16 8.78 -2.84 -2.14
N CYS A 17 10.09 -2.59 -2.28
CA CYS A 17 10.89 -1.98 -1.22
C CYS A 17 10.39 -0.57 -0.87
N SER A 18 10.11 0.26 -1.89
CA SER A 18 9.58 1.60 -1.63
C SER A 18 8.21 1.56 -0.95
N VAL A 19 7.31 0.66 -1.38
CA VAL A 19 6.02 0.42 -0.70
C VAL A 19 6.24 0.07 0.76
N SER A 20 7.10 -0.91 1.08
CA SER A 20 7.37 -1.30 2.46
C SER A 20 7.89 -0.11 3.29
N VAL A 21 8.84 0.66 2.75
CA VAL A 21 9.42 1.81 3.47
C VAL A 21 8.36 2.89 3.74
N PHE A 22 7.60 3.31 2.72
CA PHE A 22 6.60 4.36 2.88
C PHE A 22 5.40 3.92 3.73
N ALA A 23 4.97 2.66 3.61
CA ALA A 23 3.88 2.11 4.42
C ALA A 23 4.29 1.95 5.89
N LEU A 24 5.52 1.49 6.18
CA LEU A 24 6.04 1.44 7.54
C LEU A 24 6.22 2.84 8.12
N LEU A 25 6.72 3.78 7.33
CA LEU A 25 6.84 5.18 7.74
C LEU A 25 5.48 5.75 8.12
N ALA A 26 4.46 5.58 7.27
CA ALA A 26 3.09 6.00 7.55
C ALA A 26 2.54 5.36 8.83
N LEU A 27 2.75 4.06 9.02
CA LEU A 27 2.34 3.32 10.21
C LEU A 27 3.00 3.87 11.47
N ILE A 28 4.33 4.00 11.47
CA ILE A 28 5.10 4.48 12.63
C ILE A 28 4.71 5.91 12.97
N LEU A 29 4.63 6.78 11.97
CA LEU A 29 4.23 8.18 12.16
C LEU A 29 2.83 8.28 12.76
N MET A 30 1.88 7.46 12.32
CA MET A 30 0.50 7.50 12.82
C MET A 30 0.37 6.91 14.23
N VAL A 31 1.06 5.81 14.51
CA VAL A 31 1.00 5.13 15.82
C VAL A 31 1.68 5.96 16.91
N THR A 32 2.76 6.67 16.55
CA THR A 32 3.48 7.55 17.47
C THR A 32 2.82 8.92 17.62
N ASP A 33 1.89 9.27 16.71
CA ASP A 33 1.18 10.53 16.79
C ASP A 33 0.16 10.52 17.93
N THR A 34 0.50 11.22 19.00
CA THR A 34 -0.40 11.47 20.11
C THR A 34 -0.29 12.92 20.53
N GLN A 35 -1.45 13.54 20.80
CA GLN A 35 -1.50 14.90 21.30
C GLN A 35 -2.49 15.01 22.45
N VAL A 36 -2.05 15.59 23.55
CA VAL A 36 -2.91 15.88 24.71
C VAL A 36 -3.21 17.37 24.72
N LYS A 37 -4.50 17.73 24.84
CA LYS A 37 -4.95 19.10 25.06
C LYS A 37 -5.93 19.13 26.22
N ARG A 38 -5.85 20.19 27.03
CA ARG A 38 -6.82 20.45 28.10
C ARG A 38 -7.96 21.26 27.50
N ILE A 39 -9.16 20.69 27.45
CA ILE A 39 -10.35 21.37 26.92
C ILE A 39 -11.31 21.60 28.08
N PHE A 40 -11.60 22.87 28.33
CA PHE A 40 -12.44 23.41 29.40
C PHE A 40 -11.99 23.10 30.85
N VAL A 41 -11.81 21.84 31.24
CA VAL A 41 -11.17 21.39 32.52
C VAL A 41 -10.60 19.96 32.39
N VAL A 42 -11.02 19.21 31.36
CA VAL A 42 -10.69 17.78 31.18
C VAL A 42 -9.54 17.64 30.18
N GLU A 43 -8.54 16.83 30.54
CA GLU A 43 -7.49 16.43 29.59
C GLU A 43 -8.05 15.43 28.59
N LYS A 44 -8.10 15.84 27.32
CA LYS A 44 -8.52 14.99 26.20
C LYS A 44 -7.31 14.70 25.32
N ARG A 45 -6.98 13.41 25.23
CA ARG A 45 -5.92 12.90 24.39
C ARG A 45 -6.50 12.50 23.04
N ALA A 46 -5.99 13.07 21.95
CA ALA A 46 -6.26 12.62 20.60
C ALA A 46 -5.31 11.46 20.26
N LYS A 47 -5.89 10.32 19.87
CA LYS A 47 -5.20 9.14 19.36
C LYS A 47 -5.80 8.72 18.03
N TYR A 48 -5.01 8.06 17.19
CA TYR A 48 -5.51 7.45 15.94
C TYR A 48 -6.63 6.41 16.19
N THR A 49 -6.68 5.80 17.38
CA THR A 49 -7.70 4.83 17.78
C THR A 49 -9.10 5.42 17.92
N ASP A 50 -9.19 6.74 18.08
CA ASP A 50 -10.46 7.43 18.31
C ASP A 50 -11.29 7.51 17.03
N MET A 51 -10.66 7.37 15.86
CA MET A 51 -11.32 7.44 14.56
C MET A 51 -11.09 6.18 13.73
N LYS A 52 -12.17 5.49 13.36
CA LYS A 52 -12.11 4.19 12.68
C LYS A 52 -11.41 4.23 11.32
N SER A 53 -11.53 5.34 10.60
CA SER A 53 -10.83 5.54 9.31
C SER A 53 -9.30 5.51 9.46
N LEU A 54 -8.78 6.10 10.54
CA LEU A 54 -7.35 6.14 10.84
C LEU A 54 -6.83 4.76 11.25
N VAL A 55 -7.61 4.01 12.05
CA VAL A 55 -7.31 2.61 12.35
C VAL A 55 -7.28 1.78 11.08
N PHE A 56 -8.24 1.95 10.17
CA PHE A 56 -8.25 1.26 8.89
C PHE A 56 -7.02 1.59 8.04
N LEU A 57 -6.60 2.86 7.99
CA LEU A 57 -5.37 3.27 7.31
C LEU A 57 -4.12 2.60 7.89
N VAL A 58 -4.00 2.54 9.21
CA VAL A 58 -2.86 1.89 9.90
C VAL A 58 -2.83 0.39 9.60
N VAL A 59 -3.97 -0.29 9.71
CA VAL A 59 -4.08 -1.72 9.43
C VAL A 59 -3.77 -2.03 7.96
N ALA A 60 -4.33 -1.26 7.03
CA ALA A 60 -4.09 -1.44 5.59
C ALA A 60 -2.60 -1.26 5.23
N ASN A 61 -1.94 -0.21 5.75
CA ASN A 61 -0.50 0.00 5.56
C ASN A 61 0.34 -1.11 6.20
N GLY A 62 -0.06 -1.62 7.37
CA GLY A 62 0.60 -2.76 8.02
C GLY A 62 0.56 -4.03 7.17
N ILE A 63 -0.62 -4.37 6.63
CA ILE A 63 -0.78 -5.52 5.72
C ILE A 63 0.04 -5.30 4.44
N ALA A 64 0.03 -4.09 3.87
CA ALA A 64 0.78 -3.75 2.67
C ALA A 64 2.29 -3.85 2.85
N ALA A 65 2.80 -3.39 4.00
CA ALA A 65 4.21 -3.51 4.35
C ALA A 65 4.63 -4.98 4.55
N ALA A 66 3.81 -5.77 5.26
CA ALA A 66 4.09 -7.19 5.46
C ALA A 66 4.10 -7.96 4.14
N TYR A 67 3.07 -7.78 3.32
CA TYR A 67 2.95 -8.43 2.01
C TYR A 67 4.11 -8.04 1.07
N SER A 68 4.42 -6.75 0.94
CA SER A 68 5.51 -6.28 0.10
C SER A 68 6.87 -6.83 0.54
N SER A 69 7.10 -6.93 1.85
CA SER A 69 8.33 -7.50 2.40
C SER A 69 8.46 -9.00 2.11
N LEU A 70 7.38 -9.77 2.27
CA LEU A 70 7.34 -11.19 1.93
C LEU A 70 7.61 -11.43 0.45
N GLN A 71 7.00 -10.64 -0.43
CA GLN A 71 7.26 -10.75 -1.87
C GLN A 71 8.69 -10.38 -2.24
N SER A 72 9.25 -9.32 -1.64
CA SER A 72 10.65 -8.93 -1.88
C SER A 72 11.60 -10.05 -1.49
N VAL A 73 11.41 -10.67 -0.32
CA VAL A 73 12.20 -11.83 0.12
C VAL A 73 12.06 -13.01 -0.84
N ARG A 74 10.83 -13.32 -1.29
CA ARG A 74 10.58 -14.38 -2.27
C ARG A 74 11.33 -14.11 -3.58
N CYS A 75 11.30 -12.89 -4.09
CA CYS A 75 11.99 -12.51 -5.34
C CYS A 75 13.51 -12.62 -5.22
N VAL A 76 14.08 -12.17 -4.10
CA VAL A 76 15.53 -12.27 -3.83
C VAL A 76 15.95 -13.72 -3.67
N ALA A 77 15.25 -14.49 -2.84
CA ALA A 77 15.54 -15.91 -2.63
C ALA A 77 15.43 -16.74 -3.92
N GLY A 78 14.40 -16.46 -4.75
CA GLY A 78 14.23 -17.10 -6.05
C GLY A 78 15.33 -16.74 -7.07
N SER A 79 15.93 -15.55 -6.95
CA SER A 79 17.06 -15.14 -7.78
C SER A 79 18.35 -15.85 -7.37
N MET A 80 18.56 -16.10 -6.08
CA MET A 80 19.73 -16.84 -5.56
C MET A 80 19.68 -18.33 -5.88
N LYS A 81 18.49 -18.94 -5.86
CA LYS A 81 18.33 -20.39 -6.03
C LYS A 81 18.25 -20.86 -7.49
N GLY A 82 18.36 -19.96 -8.47
CA GLY A 82 18.37 -20.27 -9.91
C GLY A 82 17.08 -20.89 -10.49
N SER A 83 16.13 -21.30 -9.65
CA SER A 83 14.84 -21.88 -10.03
C SER A 83 13.72 -20.95 -9.63
N VAL A 84 13.28 -20.14 -10.57
CA VAL A 84 12.10 -19.29 -10.38
C VAL A 84 10.90 -20.16 -10.74
N LEU A 85 10.29 -20.77 -9.73
CA LEU A 85 9.07 -21.56 -9.87
C LEU A 85 7.89 -20.63 -10.21
N PHE A 86 7.87 -20.09 -11.43
CA PHE A 86 6.74 -19.36 -12.00
C PHE A 86 5.75 -20.40 -12.52
N SER A 87 4.98 -21.00 -11.60
CA SER A 87 3.79 -21.74 -12.01
C SER A 87 2.70 -20.73 -12.39
N LYS A 88 1.97 -21.00 -13.47
CA LYS A 88 0.81 -20.20 -13.90
C LYS A 88 -0.17 -19.87 -12.75
N PRO A 89 -0.56 -20.80 -11.87
CA PRO A 89 -1.47 -20.48 -10.76
C PRO A 89 -0.85 -19.49 -9.76
N LEU A 90 0.46 -19.58 -9.52
CA LEU A 90 1.16 -18.69 -8.59
C LEU A 90 1.25 -17.26 -9.13
N ALA A 91 1.47 -17.10 -10.44
CA ALA A 91 1.43 -15.78 -11.08
C ALA A 91 0.04 -15.12 -10.97
N TRP A 92 -1.02 -15.92 -11.13
CA TRP A 92 -2.40 -15.45 -11.01
C TRP A 92 -2.75 -15.05 -9.56
N ALA A 93 -2.28 -15.85 -8.58
CA ALA A 93 -2.43 -15.55 -7.17
C ALA A 93 -1.72 -14.25 -6.78
N ILE A 94 -0.45 -14.06 -7.18
CA ILE A 94 0.31 -12.82 -6.93
C ILE A 94 -0.43 -11.62 -7.53
N PHE A 95 -0.85 -11.72 -8.80
CA PHE A 95 -1.59 -10.64 -9.46
C PHE A 95 -2.88 -10.28 -8.71
N SER A 96 -3.66 -11.28 -8.28
CA SER A 96 -4.91 -11.05 -7.55
C SER A 96 -4.68 -10.37 -6.21
N VAL A 97 -3.64 -10.78 -5.48
CA VAL A 97 -3.29 -10.17 -4.19
C VAL A 97 -2.72 -8.77 -4.39
N ASP A 98 -1.83 -8.55 -5.36
CA ASP A 98 -1.30 -7.22 -5.69
C ASP A 98 -2.45 -6.22 -5.96
N GLN A 99 -3.43 -6.65 -6.77
CA GLN A 99 -4.60 -5.84 -7.11
C GLN A 99 -5.49 -5.55 -5.89
N ALA A 100 -5.78 -6.57 -5.07
CA ALA A 100 -6.57 -6.41 -3.85
C ALA A 100 -5.90 -5.44 -2.86
N MET A 101 -4.58 -5.53 -2.72
CA MET A 101 -3.80 -4.65 -1.87
C MET A 101 -3.80 -3.20 -2.37
N ALA A 102 -3.72 -2.99 -3.70
CA ALA A 102 -3.84 -1.67 -4.28
C ALA A 102 -5.21 -1.03 -4.00
N TYR A 103 -6.31 -1.78 -4.22
CA TYR A 103 -7.66 -1.28 -3.92
C TYR A 103 -7.88 -0.99 -2.43
N MET A 104 -7.42 -1.86 -1.55
CA MET A 104 -7.51 -1.67 -0.10
C MET A 104 -6.76 -0.41 0.33
N SER A 105 -5.57 -0.17 -0.24
CA SER A 105 -4.75 1.01 0.08
C SER A 105 -5.45 2.30 -0.34
N VAL A 106 -5.99 2.34 -1.56
CA VAL A 106 -6.76 3.49 -2.08
C VAL A 106 -8.00 3.75 -1.21
N ALA A 107 -8.75 2.70 -0.88
CA ALA A 107 -9.94 2.84 -0.02
C ALA A 107 -9.58 3.38 1.36
N ALA A 108 -8.47 2.92 1.96
CA ALA A 108 -8.03 3.38 3.26
C ALA A 108 -7.58 4.84 3.24
N ILE A 109 -6.85 5.25 2.21
CA ILE A 109 -6.44 6.64 2.00
C ILE A 109 -7.65 7.54 1.78
N ALA A 110 -8.63 7.10 0.98
CA ALA A 110 -9.85 7.87 0.74
C ALA A 110 -10.63 8.09 2.06
N ALA A 111 -10.86 7.03 2.83
CA ALA A 111 -11.55 7.12 4.12
C ALA A 111 -10.81 8.01 5.13
N ALA A 112 -9.48 7.90 5.20
CA ALA A 112 -8.66 8.74 6.06
C ALA A 112 -8.69 10.20 5.61
N SER A 113 -8.58 10.45 4.31
CA SER A 113 -8.61 11.80 3.73
C SER A 113 -9.94 12.50 3.96
N GLU A 114 -11.05 11.79 3.74
CA GLU A 114 -12.39 12.30 4.03
C GLU A 114 -12.51 12.68 5.51
N SER A 115 -12.13 11.79 6.42
CA SER A 115 -12.16 12.08 7.85
C SER A 115 -11.25 13.24 8.25
N GLY A 116 -10.11 13.41 7.57
CA GLY A 116 -9.21 14.55 7.75
C GLY A 116 -9.84 15.87 7.28
N VAL A 117 -10.51 15.86 6.12
CA VAL A 117 -11.23 17.04 5.60
C VAL A 117 -12.33 17.47 6.56
N ILE A 118 -13.07 16.52 7.13
CA ILE A 118 -14.11 16.83 8.12
C ILE A 118 -13.46 17.39 9.40
N GLY A 119 -12.30 16.87 9.82
CA GLY A 119 -11.54 17.43 10.95
C GLY A 119 -11.06 18.87 10.74
N ILE A 120 -10.79 19.28 9.48
CA ILE A 120 -10.35 20.64 9.12
C ILE A 120 -11.54 21.59 8.98
N ARG A 121 -12.57 21.18 8.24
CA ARG A 121 -13.72 22.05 7.90
C ARG A 121 -14.80 22.04 8.96
N GLY A 122 -14.95 20.94 9.71
CA GLY A 122 -16.14 20.65 10.50
C GLY A 122 -17.33 20.29 9.61
N GLU A 123 -18.39 19.76 10.22
CA GLU A 123 -19.66 19.48 9.53
C GLU A 123 -20.83 19.84 10.46
N GLU A 124 -21.57 20.89 10.12
CA GLU A 124 -22.63 21.44 10.97
C GLU A 124 -23.80 20.46 11.14
N LYS A 125 -24.15 19.71 10.08
CA LYS A 125 -25.24 18.72 10.12
C LYS A 125 -24.96 17.57 11.07
N LEU A 126 -23.68 17.26 11.29
CA LEU A 126 -23.22 16.22 12.22
C LEU A 126 -22.80 16.82 13.57
N GLN A 127 -22.99 18.13 13.78
CA GLN A 127 -22.50 18.90 14.93
C GLN A 127 -20.98 18.70 15.17
N TRP A 128 -20.23 18.45 14.11
CA TRP A 128 -18.82 18.12 14.22
C TRP A 128 -17.96 19.38 14.11
N MET A 129 -17.33 19.75 15.22
CA MET A 129 -16.51 20.95 15.33
C MET A 129 -15.15 20.77 14.64
N LYS A 130 -14.50 21.89 14.27
CA LYS A 130 -13.16 21.93 13.67
C LYS A 130 -12.09 21.43 14.65
N VAL A 131 -11.77 20.14 14.61
CA VAL A 131 -10.82 19.48 15.51
C VAL A 131 -9.38 19.93 15.23
N CYS A 132 -9.02 20.14 13.96
CA CYS A 132 -7.64 20.48 13.59
C CYS A 132 -7.18 21.87 14.05
N ASN A 133 -8.10 22.75 14.44
CA ASN A 133 -7.74 24.03 15.07
C ASN A 133 -7.28 23.83 16.52
N MET A 134 -7.83 22.82 17.21
CA MET A 134 -7.42 22.46 18.58
C MET A 134 -6.19 21.55 18.59
N TYR A 135 -6.13 20.60 17.64
CA TYR A 135 -5.12 19.54 17.57
C TYR A 135 -4.22 19.67 16.33
N SER A 136 -3.63 20.86 16.11
CA SER A 136 -2.92 21.16 14.85
C SER A 136 -1.70 20.28 14.59
N LYS A 137 -0.95 19.89 15.63
CA LYS A 137 0.20 18.97 15.48
C LYS A 137 -0.24 17.62 14.94
N PHE A 138 -1.28 17.04 15.54
CA PHE A 138 -1.85 15.76 15.13
C PHE A 138 -2.36 15.83 13.69
N CYS A 139 -3.07 16.89 13.32
CA CYS A 139 -3.56 17.02 11.95
C CYS A 139 -2.45 17.24 10.92
N TYR A 140 -1.40 18.00 11.25
CA TYR A 140 -0.25 18.17 10.36
C TYR A 140 0.51 16.85 10.14
N GLN A 141 0.72 16.10 11.23
CA GLN A 141 1.37 14.80 11.16
C GLN A 141 0.49 13.78 10.42
N GLY A 142 -0.83 13.78 10.67
CA GLY A 142 -1.82 12.99 9.93
C GLY A 142 -1.83 13.27 8.42
N ALA A 143 -1.67 14.53 8.01
CA ALA A 143 -1.51 14.87 6.59
C ALA A 143 -0.23 14.26 5.99
N GLY A 144 0.88 14.26 6.74
CA GLY A 144 2.11 13.57 6.35
C GLY A 144 1.95 12.05 6.25
N VAL A 145 1.16 11.44 7.14
CA VAL A 145 0.81 10.01 7.08
C VAL A 145 0.01 9.71 5.80
N VAL A 146 -1.01 10.50 5.49
CA VAL A 146 -1.81 10.32 4.27
C VAL A 146 -0.96 10.51 3.01
N ALA A 147 -0.07 11.50 2.99
CA ALA A 147 0.84 11.74 1.86
C ALA A 147 1.81 10.55 1.64
N SER A 148 2.44 10.05 2.70
CA SER A 148 3.34 8.89 2.63
C SER A 148 2.59 7.61 2.22
N ALA A 149 1.41 7.36 2.76
CA ALA A 149 0.54 6.26 2.34
C ALA A 149 0.12 6.38 0.86
N SER A 150 -0.12 7.60 0.37
CA SER A 150 -0.45 7.85 -1.05
C SER A 150 0.70 7.47 -1.97
N ILE A 151 1.94 7.82 -1.61
CA ILE A 151 3.14 7.40 -2.37
C ILE A 151 3.26 5.88 -2.39
N ALA A 152 3.05 5.21 -1.25
CA ALA A 152 3.04 3.75 -1.19
C ALA A 152 1.94 3.13 -2.08
N SER A 153 0.73 3.70 -2.06
CA SER A 153 -0.38 3.23 -2.87
C SER A 153 -0.11 3.38 -4.37
N ILE A 154 0.47 4.50 -4.81
CA ILE A 154 0.85 4.70 -6.22
C ILE A 154 1.88 3.64 -6.63
N ALA A 155 2.90 3.38 -5.81
CA ALA A 155 3.87 2.34 -6.07
C ALA A 155 3.21 0.94 -6.17
N MET A 156 2.23 0.62 -5.32
CA MET A 156 1.47 -0.64 -5.40
C MET A 156 0.65 -0.77 -6.70
N VAL A 157 0.10 0.32 -7.21
CA VAL A 157 -0.59 0.31 -8.52
C VAL A 157 0.39 -0.05 -9.63
N PHE A 158 1.60 0.55 -9.63
CA PHE A 158 2.61 0.18 -10.62
C PHE A 158 3.10 -1.27 -10.48
N VAL A 159 3.24 -1.79 -9.26
CA VAL A 159 3.53 -3.23 -9.04
C VAL A 159 2.43 -4.10 -9.66
N SER A 160 1.16 -3.73 -9.45
CA SER A 160 0.01 -4.46 -10.01
C SER A 160 0.04 -4.46 -11.54
N CYS A 161 0.38 -3.34 -12.17
CA CYS A 161 0.56 -3.24 -13.62
C CYS A 161 1.70 -4.14 -14.14
N ILE A 162 2.84 -4.17 -13.44
CA ILE A 162 3.98 -5.04 -13.80
C ILE A 162 3.59 -6.51 -13.66
N SER A 163 2.87 -6.85 -12.58
CA SER A 163 2.35 -8.19 -12.31
C SER A 163 1.41 -8.65 -13.45
N ALA A 164 0.46 -7.81 -13.84
CA ALA A 164 -0.43 -8.05 -14.98
C ALA A 164 0.35 -8.27 -16.29
N PHE A 165 1.29 -7.37 -16.59
CA PHE A 165 2.12 -7.46 -17.79
C PHE A 165 2.92 -8.77 -17.83
N SER A 166 3.49 -9.18 -16.69
CA SER A 166 4.23 -10.43 -16.57
C SER A 166 3.35 -11.66 -16.82
N LEU A 167 2.11 -11.63 -16.32
CA LEU A 167 1.12 -12.68 -16.48
C LEU A 167 0.69 -12.83 -17.95
N PHE A 168 0.30 -11.74 -18.61
CA PHE A 168 -0.14 -11.76 -20.00
C PHE A 168 0.97 -12.26 -20.93
N ARG A 169 2.22 -11.84 -20.67
CA ARG A 169 3.37 -12.30 -21.45
C ARG A 169 3.67 -13.78 -21.24
N LEU A 170 3.44 -14.32 -20.04
CA LEU A 170 3.59 -15.75 -19.74
C LEU A 170 2.57 -16.60 -20.53
N TYR A 171 1.32 -16.13 -20.64
CA TYR A 171 0.31 -16.78 -21.46
C TYR A 171 0.65 -16.75 -22.96
N GLY A 172 1.06 -15.58 -23.49
CA GLY A 172 1.48 -15.45 -24.89
C GLY A 172 2.67 -16.34 -25.27
N ALA A 173 3.64 -16.48 -24.36
CA ALA A 173 4.78 -17.38 -24.57
C ALA A 173 4.38 -18.87 -24.54
N THR A 174 3.41 -19.23 -23.70
CA THR A 174 2.90 -20.60 -23.63
C THR A 174 2.13 -20.99 -24.89
N GLN A 175 1.25 -20.10 -25.37
CA GLN A 175 0.50 -20.29 -26.62
C GLN A 175 1.45 -20.54 -27.80
N ARG A 176 2.53 -19.74 -27.90
CA ARG A 176 3.52 -19.87 -28.96
C ARG A 176 4.29 -21.20 -28.91
N ARG A 177 4.64 -21.70 -27.72
CA ARG A 177 5.26 -23.04 -27.58
C ARG A 177 4.31 -24.15 -27.95
N LEU A 178 3.04 -24.05 -27.57
CA LEU A 178 2.03 -25.04 -27.91
C LEU A 178 1.86 -25.14 -29.43
N ASN A 179 1.75 -23.99 -30.11
CA ASN A 179 1.66 -23.94 -31.58
C ASN A 179 2.90 -24.55 -32.26
N LEU A 180 4.11 -24.29 -31.74
CA LEU A 180 5.34 -24.90 -32.27
C LEU A 180 5.42 -26.41 -32.02
N ALA A 181 4.85 -26.92 -30.94
CA ALA A 181 4.81 -28.35 -30.64
C ALA A 181 3.77 -29.09 -31.50
N VAL A 182 2.69 -28.43 -31.90
CA VAL A 182 1.68 -28.97 -32.82
C VAL A 182 2.17 -28.99 -34.27
N MET A 183 3.09 -28.09 -34.65
CA MET A 183 3.68 -28.04 -35.99
C MET A 183 4.85 -29.04 -36.23
N LYS A 184 5.25 -29.81 -35.21
CA LYS A 184 6.33 -30.81 -35.28
C LYS A 184 5.74 -32.21 -35.23
#